data_AF-A0A0J5WLQ7-F1
#
_entry.id   AF-A0A0J5WLQ7-F1
#
_cell.length_a   1.000
_cell.length_b   1.000
_cell.length_c   1.000
_cell.angle_alpha   90.00
_cell.angle_beta   90.00
_cell.angle_gamma   90.00
#
_symmetry.space_group_name_H-M   'P 1'
#
loop_
_entity.id
_entity.type
_entity.pdbx_description
1 polymer ?
#
loop_
_entity_poly.entity_id
_entity_poly.type
_entity_poly.pdbx_seq_one_letter_code
_entity_poly.pdbx_strand_id
1 'polypeptide(L)'
;MTACAAGPPASEPGGVQERNWPATGAIALSDARLDAMRGGFDMPSGLKVSFGVSRVAFVNGNLVASTSFNIPDISHITAQQAQALAAANAGGLIQVGAGNTAQPAALPALTGAVIQNTLNNQQIQAMTTINTTVNTLSMFKNLNVMSTLNNALLGVLPGR
;
A
#
# COMPACT_ATOMS: atom_id res chain seq x y z
N MET A 1 -28.69 -28.23 32.16
CA MET A 1 -27.55 -27.44 31.66
C MET A 1 -27.84 -27.15 30.20
N THR A 2 -28.60 -26.11 29.91
CA THR A 2 -28.15 -24.75 29.52
C THR A 2 -27.63 -24.70 28.07
N ALA A 3 -28.27 -23.81 27.31
CA ALA A 3 -28.22 -23.59 25.87
C ALA A 3 -26.93 -22.92 25.36
N CYS A 4 -26.73 -22.95 24.04
CA CYS A 4 -26.55 -21.72 23.24
C CYS A 4 -26.80 -22.02 21.74
N ALA A 5 -27.66 -21.22 21.11
CA ALA A 5 -27.89 -21.23 19.67
C ALA A 5 -26.85 -20.37 18.96
N ALA A 6 -26.28 -20.87 17.86
CA ALA A 6 -25.47 -20.07 16.93
C ALA A 6 -26.27 -19.86 15.64
N GLY A 7 -26.41 -18.59 15.25
CA GLY A 7 -27.27 -18.13 14.17
C GLY A 7 -26.81 -18.54 12.76
N PRO A 8 -27.59 -18.17 11.72
CA PRO A 8 -27.29 -18.55 10.35
C PRO A 8 -25.98 -17.89 9.87
N PRO A 9 -25.17 -18.58 9.03
CA PRO A 9 -24.02 -17.96 8.40
C PRO A 9 -24.47 -16.82 7.48
N ALA A 10 -23.74 -15.72 7.54
CA ALA A 10 -23.98 -14.50 6.79
C ALA A 10 -24.07 -14.77 5.28
N SER A 11 -25.07 -14.18 4.64
CA SER A 11 -25.16 -14.06 3.19
C SER A 11 -24.04 -13.15 2.67
N GLU A 12 -23.03 -13.73 2.01
CA GLU A 12 -21.94 -12.97 1.38
C GLU A 12 -22.45 -12.20 0.14
N PRO A 13 -22.03 -10.93 -0.03
CA PRO A 13 -22.43 -10.12 -1.17
C PRO A 13 -21.54 -10.38 -2.38
N GLY A 14 -22.20 -10.57 -3.53
CA GLY A 14 -21.70 -10.08 -4.81
C GLY A 14 -20.58 -10.90 -5.48
N GLY A 15 -21.01 -11.91 -6.24
CA GLY A 15 -20.37 -12.40 -7.46
C GLY A 15 -18.87 -12.24 -7.57
N VAL A 16 -18.12 -13.18 -6.99
CA VAL A 16 -16.81 -13.53 -7.53
C VAL A 16 -17.02 -13.90 -8.99
N GLN A 17 -16.55 -13.07 -9.92
CA GLN A 17 -16.27 -13.53 -11.26
C GLN A 17 -15.24 -14.64 -11.08
N GLU A 18 -15.70 -15.89 -11.08
CA GLU A 18 -14.84 -17.06 -11.21
C GLU A 18 -14.05 -16.84 -12.48
N ARG A 19 -12.80 -16.35 -12.33
CA ARG A 19 -11.81 -16.47 -13.38
C ARG A 19 -11.62 -17.97 -13.55
N ASN A 20 -12.40 -18.56 -14.45
CA ASN A 20 -12.28 -19.94 -14.89
C ASN A 20 -10.96 -20.06 -15.66
N TRP A 21 -9.87 -20.01 -14.91
CA TRP A 21 -8.59 -20.47 -15.37
C TRP A 21 -8.75 -21.98 -15.55
N PRO A 22 -8.41 -22.56 -16.71
CA PRO A 22 -8.49 -24.00 -16.89
C PRO A 22 -7.52 -24.66 -15.90
N ALA A 23 -8.02 -25.00 -14.72
CA ALA A 23 -7.23 -25.56 -13.62
C ALA A 23 -6.96 -27.06 -13.83
N THR A 24 -7.42 -27.63 -14.95
CA THR A 24 -7.08 -28.99 -15.36
C THR A 24 -5.63 -29.03 -15.82
N GLY A 25 -4.71 -29.24 -14.88
CA GLY A 25 -3.27 -29.38 -15.13
C GLY A 25 -2.38 -28.29 -14.49
N ALA A 26 -2.94 -27.38 -13.68
CA ALA A 26 -2.13 -26.41 -12.95
C ALA A 26 -1.41 -27.10 -11.78
N ILE A 27 -0.09 -27.26 -11.88
CA ILE A 27 0.74 -27.71 -10.76
C ILE A 27 1.02 -26.48 -9.88
N ALA A 28 0.53 -26.49 -8.64
CA ALA A 28 0.91 -25.48 -7.66
C ALA A 28 2.42 -25.58 -7.38
N LEU A 29 3.16 -24.53 -7.69
CA LEU A 29 4.55 -24.40 -7.28
C LEU A 29 4.59 -24.02 -5.78
N SER A 30 5.58 -24.54 -5.05
CA SER A 30 5.80 -24.12 -3.67
C SER A 30 6.23 -22.65 -3.61
N ASP A 31 5.89 -21.96 -2.51
CA ASP A 31 6.29 -20.56 -2.28
C ASP A 31 7.79 -20.37 -2.43
N ALA A 32 8.59 -21.29 -1.88
CA ALA A 32 10.05 -21.28 -2.02
C ALA A 32 10.52 -21.33 -3.48
N ARG A 33 9.82 -22.08 -4.34
CA ARG A 33 10.18 -22.18 -5.77
C ARG A 33 9.73 -20.95 -6.54
N LEU A 34 8.57 -20.39 -6.20
CA LEU A 34 8.12 -19.11 -6.74
C LEU A 34 9.07 -17.98 -6.34
N ASP A 35 9.61 -17.99 -5.12
CA ASP A 35 10.57 -16.98 -4.64
C ASP A 35 11.92 -17.10 -5.34
N ALA A 36 12.42 -18.32 -5.53
CA ALA A 36 13.62 -18.57 -6.31
C ALA A 36 13.46 -18.11 -7.77
N MET A 37 12.32 -18.42 -8.40
CA MET A 37 12.04 -17.99 -9.78
C MET A 37 11.82 -16.48 -9.91
N ARG A 38 11.29 -15.82 -8.87
CA ARG A 38 11.14 -14.37 -8.81
C ARG A 38 12.46 -13.65 -8.49
N GLY A 39 13.54 -14.37 -8.21
CA GLY A 39 14.84 -13.80 -7.87
C GLY A 39 14.82 -13.09 -6.52
N GLY A 40 14.31 -13.76 -5.48
CA GLY A 40 14.23 -13.24 -4.12
C GLY A 40 15.59 -12.77 -3.56
N PHE A 41 15.56 -11.70 -2.76
CA PHE A 41 16.73 -11.19 -2.03
C PHE A 41 16.75 -11.76 -0.61
N ASP A 42 17.55 -12.79 -0.38
CA ASP A 42 17.76 -13.36 0.95
C ASP A 42 18.81 -12.53 1.69
N MET A 43 18.36 -11.63 2.57
CA MET A 43 19.25 -10.80 3.38
C MET A 43 18.97 -11.02 4.86
N PRO A 44 20.00 -11.04 5.73
CA PRO A 44 19.82 -11.24 7.17
C PRO A 44 18.84 -10.27 7.84
N SER A 45 18.62 -9.07 7.28
CA SER A 45 17.64 -8.09 7.78
C SER A 45 16.45 -7.82 6.85
N GLY A 46 16.39 -8.45 5.66
CA GLY A 46 15.40 -8.17 4.61
C GLY A 46 15.44 -6.75 4.02
N LEU A 47 14.69 -6.52 2.94
CA LEU A 47 14.40 -5.17 2.42
C LEU A 47 13.45 -4.46 3.39
N LYS A 48 13.93 -3.41 4.05
CA LYS A 48 13.08 -2.53 4.85
C LYS A 48 12.68 -1.31 4.04
N VAL A 49 11.38 -1.08 3.94
CA VAL A 49 10.78 0.06 3.26
C VAL A 49 9.87 0.78 4.25
N SER A 50 10.11 2.07 4.46
CA SER A 50 9.17 2.94 5.15
C SER A 50 8.43 3.82 4.16
N PHE A 51 7.18 4.16 4.50
CA PHE A 51 6.27 4.89 3.63
C PHE A 51 5.45 5.90 4.42
N GLY A 52 5.57 7.17 4.08
CA GLY A 52 4.73 8.25 4.58
C GLY A 52 3.99 8.94 3.44
N VAL A 53 2.75 9.34 3.68
CA VAL A 53 1.95 10.13 2.74
C VAL A 53 1.31 11.29 3.47
N SER A 54 1.45 12.48 2.91
CA SER A 54 0.72 13.68 3.31
C SER A 54 -0.13 14.15 2.13
N ARG A 55 -1.41 14.37 2.35
CA ARG A 55 -2.34 14.95 1.39
C ARG A 55 -2.89 16.22 1.99
N VAL A 56 -2.83 17.30 1.24
CA VAL A 56 -3.41 18.59 1.62
C VAL A 56 -4.16 19.16 0.43
N ALA A 57 -5.28 19.83 0.70
CA ALA A 57 -5.99 20.59 -0.32
C ALA A 57 -6.29 21.99 0.20
N PHE A 58 -6.06 22.98 -0.65
CA PHE A 58 -6.30 24.40 -0.39
C PHE A 58 -7.36 24.95 -1.34
N VAL A 59 -8.19 25.86 -0.84
CA VAL A 59 -9.10 26.69 -1.63
C VAL A 59 -8.79 28.15 -1.33
N ASN A 60 -8.35 28.91 -2.34
CA ASN A 60 -7.89 30.31 -2.21
C ASN A 60 -6.84 30.51 -1.10
N GLY A 61 -5.92 29.55 -0.96
CA GLY A 61 -4.88 29.56 0.08
C GLY A 61 -5.30 29.03 1.45
N ASN A 62 -6.59 28.73 1.67
CA ASN A 62 -7.07 28.14 2.92
C ASN A 62 -7.05 26.62 2.87
N LEU A 63 -6.49 25.96 3.90
CA LEU A 63 -6.46 24.51 4.01
C LEU A 63 -7.89 23.97 4.26
N VAL A 64 -8.43 23.22 3.30
CA VAL A 64 -9.79 22.64 3.38
C VAL A 64 -9.81 21.13 3.63
N ALA A 65 -8.70 20.43 3.35
CA ALA A 65 -8.55 19.03 3.66
C ALA A 65 -7.09 18.72 4.00
N SER A 66 -6.87 17.87 4.99
CA SER A 66 -5.53 17.37 5.31
C SER A 66 -5.61 15.93 5.83
N THR A 67 -4.70 15.10 5.34
CA THR A 67 -4.54 13.72 5.77
C THR A 67 -3.05 13.41 5.80
N SER A 68 -2.56 12.84 6.89
CA SER A 68 -1.17 12.37 6.96
C SER A 68 -1.12 11.01 7.63
N PHE A 69 -0.33 10.09 7.08
CA PHE A 69 -0.09 8.79 7.67
C PHE A 69 1.33 8.30 7.38
N ASN A 70 1.86 7.48 8.27
CA ASN A 70 3.23 6.96 8.20
C ASN A 70 3.27 5.48 8.60
N ILE A 71 3.92 4.67 7.78
CA ILE A 71 4.15 3.24 7.95
C ILE A 71 5.67 3.05 8.12
N PRO A 72 6.14 2.76 9.34
CA PRO A 72 7.58 2.62 9.62
C PRO A 72 8.22 1.46 8.87
N ASP A 73 7.49 0.36 8.69
CA ASP A 73 7.93 -0.82 7.95
C ASP A 73 6.74 -1.45 7.23
N ILE A 74 6.74 -1.38 5.90
CA ILE A 74 5.67 -1.96 5.07
C ILE A 74 5.66 -3.50 5.16
N SER A 75 6.80 -4.12 5.47
CA SER A 75 6.87 -5.58 5.61
C SER A 75 6.19 -6.10 6.88
N HIS A 76 5.94 -5.22 7.85
CA HIS A 76 5.33 -5.56 9.15
C HIS A 76 4.22 -4.56 9.52
N ILE A 77 3.25 -4.36 8.63
CA ILE A 77 2.08 -3.53 8.92
C ILE A 77 1.23 -4.21 10.00
N THR A 78 1.05 -3.52 11.13
CA THR A 78 0.11 -3.95 12.18
C THR A 78 -1.33 -3.71 11.75
N ALA A 79 -2.26 -4.49 12.29
CA ALA A 79 -3.69 -4.28 12.06
C ALA A 79 -4.07 -2.82 12.36
N GLN A 80 -3.65 -2.30 13.51
CA GLN A 80 -3.91 -0.94 13.97
C GLN A 80 -3.42 0.12 12.97
N GLN A 81 -2.25 -0.07 12.36
CA GLN A 81 -1.74 0.82 11.31
C GLN A 81 -2.57 0.71 10.03
N ALA A 82 -3.02 -0.48 9.65
CA ALA A 82 -3.91 -0.66 8.50
C ALA A 82 -5.29 -0.01 8.73
N GLN A 83 -5.84 -0.08 9.95
CA GLN A 83 -7.09 0.60 10.29
C GLN A 83 -6.92 2.11 10.34
N ALA A 84 -5.82 2.62 10.91
CA ALA A 84 -5.50 4.05 10.86
C ALA A 84 -5.35 4.55 9.42
N LEU A 85 -4.73 3.75 8.55
CA LEU A 85 -4.62 4.04 7.12
C LEU A 85 -6.00 4.06 6.44
N ALA A 86 -6.86 3.09 6.72
CA ALA A 86 -8.21 3.03 6.18
C ALA A 86 -9.06 4.23 6.63
N ALA A 87 -8.97 4.59 7.92
CA ALA A 87 -9.63 5.76 8.48
C ALA A 87 -9.09 7.07 7.91
N ALA A 88 -7.78 7.19 7.72
CA ALA A 88 -7.15 8.34 7.07
C ALA A 88 -7.55 8.46 5.59
N ASN A 89 -7.79 7.34 4.91
CA ASN A 89 -8.32 7.32 3.56
C ASN A 89 -9.83 7.48 3.49
N ALA A 90 -10.54 7.56 4.62
CA ALA A 90 -11.99 7.76 4.61
C ALA A 90 -12.33 9.06 3.86
N GLY A 91 -13.22 8.93 2.89
CA GLY A 91 -13.54 10.03 1.99
C GLY A 91 -14.15 11.22 2.71
N GLY A 92 -13.65 12.42 2.39
CA GLY A 92 -14.21 13.68 2.86
C GLY A 92 -14.85 14.43 1.70
N LEU A 93 -16.02 15.03 1.92
CA LEU A 93 -16.64 15.89 0.93
C LEU A 93 -16.60 17.35 1.39
N ILE A 94 -15.95 18.19 0.59
CA ILE A 94 -15.84 19.64 0.78
C ILE A 94 -16.69 20.30 -0.30
N GLN A 95 -17.54 21.24 0.11
CA GLN A 95 -18.43 21.96 -0.79
C GLN A 95 -18.09 23.45 -0.74
N VAL A 96 -17.77 24.02 -1.89
CA VAL A 96 -17.43 25.43 -2.08
C VAL A 96 -18.56 26.07 -2.89
N GLY A 97 -19.29 27.00 -2.27
CA GLY A 97 -20.45 27.65 -2.88
C GLY A 97 -21.81 27.01 -2.55
N ALA A 98 -22.87 27.65 -3.02
CA ALA A 98 -24.25 27.15 -2.90
C ALA A 98 -24.60 26.22 -4.08
N GLY A 99 -25.60 25.36 -3.91
CA GLY A 99 -26.06 24.46 -4.98
C GLY A 99 -25.19 23.24 -5.23
N ASN A 100 -24.28 22.91 -4.32
CA ASN A 100 -23.58 21.63 -4.32
C ASN A 100 -24.58 20.50 -4.03
N THR A 101 -24.57 19.45 -4.85
CA THR A 101 -25.60 18.40 -4.79
C THR A 101 -25.08 17.05 -4.32
N ALA A 102 -23.77 16.79 -4.34
CA ALA A 102 -23.33 15.47 -3.86
C ALA A 102 -23.49 15.36 -2.34
N GLN A 103 -24.04 14.23 -1.92
CA GLN A 103 -24.23 13.84 -0.53
C GLN A 103 -23.09 12.88 -0.14
N PRO A 104 -22.49 12.99 1.06
CA PRO A 104 -21.47 12.04 1.51
C PRO A 104 -21.94 10.57 1.43
N ALA A 105 -23.23 10.32 1.71
CA ALA A 105 -23.85 9.00 1.63
C ALA A 105 -24.06 8.49 0.19
N ALA A 106 -24.11 9.37 -0.81
CA ALA A 106 -24.28 9.01 -2.22
C ALA A 106 -22.95 8.59 -2.88
N LEU A 107 -21.84 8.69 -2.16
CA LEU A 107 -20.50 8.37 -2.65
C LEU A 107 -19.90 7.23 -1.80
N PRO A 108 -20.51 6.03 -1.80
CA PRO A 108 -19.97 4.89 -1.08
C PRO A 108 -18.58 4.55 -1.63
N ALA A 109 -17.64 4.31 -0.73
CA ALA A 109 -16.23 4.00 -1.03
C ALA A 109 -15.38 5.17 -1.59
N LEU A 110 -15.73 6.43 -1.32
CA LEU A 110 -14.77 7.51 -1.54
C LEU A 110 -13.50 7.28 -0.72
N THR A 111 -12.38 7.31 -1.43
CA THR A 111 -11.05 7.35 -0.82
C THR A 111 -10.47 8.75 -1.02
N GLY A 112 -10.12 9.40 0.10
CA GLY A 112 -9.59 10.77 0.09
C GLY A 112 -10.64 11.88 -0.08
N ALA A 113 -10.16 13.13 -0.14
CA ALA A 113 -11.01 14.31 -0.15
C ALA A 113 -11.52 14.65 -1.56
N VAL A 114 -12.82 14.87 -1.69
CA VAL A 114 -13.50 15.40 -2.89
C VAL A 114 -13.92 16.83 -2.61
N ILE A 115 -13.56 17.74 -3.51
CA ILE A 115 -13.99 19.14 -3.45
C ILE A 115 -14.98 19.37 -4.58
N GLN A 116 -16.22 19.70 -4.24
CA GLN A 116 -17.20 20.24 -5.18
C GLN A 116 -17.16 21.76 -5.08
N ASN A 117 -17.16 22.42 -6.23
CA ASN A 117 -17.13 23.86 -6.31
C ASN A 117 -18.14 24.33 -7.36
N THR A 118 -19.03 25.23 -6.96
CA THR A 118 -20.02 25.86 -7.85
C THR A 118 -19.72 27.34 -8.11
N LEU A 119 -18.67 27.89 -7.52
CA LEU A 119 -18.26 29.28 -7.71
C LEU A 119 -17.21 29.42 -8.81
N ASN A 120 -17.23 30.54 -9.53
CA ASN A 120 -16.19 30.88 -10.49
C ASN A 120 -14.92 31.38 -9.77
N ASN A 121 -13.78 31.29 -10.47
CA ASN A 121 -12.50 31.88 -10.05
C ASN A 121 -11.98 31.41 -8.68
N GLN A 122 -12.31 30.18 -8.27
CA GLN A 122 -11.73 29.56 -7.08
C GLN A 122 -10.40 28.90 -7.43
N GLN A 123 -9.35 29.19 -6.66
CA GLN A 123 -8.06 28.52 -6.79
C GLN A 123 -8.06 27.28 -5.90
N ILE A 124 -8.16 26.09 -6.50
CA ILE A 124 -8.11 24.81 -5.79
C ILE A 124 -6.75 24.17 -6.03
N GLN A 125 -6.01 23.90 -4.96
CA GLN A 125 -4.70 23.24 -5.04
C GLN A 125 -4.74 21.95 -4.21
N ALA A 126 -4.45 20.81 -4.82
CA ALA A 126 -4.30 19.54 -4.10
C ALA A 126 -2.85 19.08 -4.22
N MET A 127 -2.20 18.83 -3.08
CA MET A 127 -0.82 18.36 -3.02
C MET A 127 -0.76 17.05 -2.25
N THR A 128 -0.17 16.04 -2.89
CA THR A 128 0.15 14.76 -2.26
C THR A 128 1.66 14.60 -2.23
N THR A 129 2.23 14.52 -1.04
CA THR A 129 3.65 14.25 -0.82
C THR A 129 3.80 12.82 -0.34
N ILE A 130 4.63 12.04 -1.04
CA ILE A 130 4.98 10.67 -0.67
C ILE A 130 6.44 10.64 -0.28
N ASN A 131 6.72 10.21 0.94
CA ASN A 131 8.08 10.02 1.45
C ASN A 131 8.34 8.52 1.58
N THR A 132 9.36 8.02 0.90
CA THR A 132 9.77 6.62 1.01
C THR A 132 11.24 6.55 1.36
N THR A 133 11.59 5.65 2.28
CA THR A 133 13.01 5.34 2.53
C THR A 133 13.22 3.85 2.44
N VAL A 134 14.34 3.48 1.81
CA VAL A 134 14.73 2.10 1.55
C VAL A 134 16.15 1.88 2.03
N ASN A 135 16.43 0.71 2.61
CA ASN A 135 17.78 0.30 3.02
C ASN A 135 18.64 -0.15 1.82
N THR A 136 18.80 0.69 0.80
CA THR A 136 19.60 0.34 -0.39
C THR A 136 21.10 0.42 -0.14
N LEU A 137 21.57 1.27 0.77
CA LEU A 137 22.99 1.41 1.05
C LEU A 137 23.61 0.13 1.65
N SER A 138 22.92 -0.52 2.60
CA SER A 138 23.39 -1.78 3.15
C SER A 138 23.35 -2.91 2.11
N MET A 139 22.36 -2.89 1.21
CA MET A 139 22.29 -3.81 0.07
C MET A 139 23.50 -3.66 -0.87
N PHE A 140 23.80 -2.44 -1.29
CA PHE A 140 24.95 -2.18 -2.17
C PHE A 140 26.26 -2.60 -1.53
N LYS A 141 26.45 -2.33 -0.23
CA LYS A 141 27.64 -2.79 0.50
C LYS A 141 27.77 -4.32 0.47
N ASN A 142 26.69 -5.05 0.70
CA ASN A 142 26.69 -6.51 0.66
C ASN A 142 27.01 -7.07 -0.73
N LEU A 143 26.42 -6.51 -1.79
CA LEU A 143 26.71 -6.92 -3.18
C LEU A 143 28.18 -6.69 -3.57
N ASN A 144 28.74 -5.56 -3.16
CA ASN A 144 30.16 -5.25 -3.41
C ASN A 144 31.09 -6.19 -2.62
N VAL A 145 30.76 -6.52 -1.37
CA VAL A 145 31.53 -7.47 -0.55
C VAL A 145 31.47 -8.88 -1.15
N MET A 146 30.28 -9.36 -1.56
CA MET A 146 30.16 -10.65 -2.24
C MET A 146 30.92 -10.69 -3.58
N SER A 147 30.86 -9.62 -4.37
CA SER A 147 31.62 -9.54 -5.63
C SER A 147 33.13 -9.57 -5.38
N THR A 148 33.61 -8.80 -4.41
CA THR A 148 35.05 -8.80 -4.06
C THR A 148 35.51 -10.14 -3.49
N LEU A 149 34.70 -10.81 -2.66
CA LEU A 149 35.00 -12.14 -2.16
C LEU A 149 35.00 -13.20 -3.27
N ASN A 150 34.01 -13.20 -4.17
CA ASN A 150 34.00 -14.13 -5.32
C ASN A 150 35.20 -13.90 -6.24
N ASN A 151 35.53 -12.64 -6.55
CA ASN A 151 36.70 -12.31 -7.36
C ASN A 151 38.01 -12.73 -6.68
N ALA A 152 38.13 -12.57 -5.36
CA ALA A 152 39.29 -13.03 -4.60
C ALA A 152 39.40 -14.57 -4.58
N LEU A 153 38.29 -15.28 -4.42
CA LEU A 153 38.25 -16.75 -4.43
C LEU A 153 38.57 -17.32 -5.83
N LEU A 154 38.05 -16.71 -6.89
CA LEU A 154 38.36 -17.08 -8.28
C LEU A 154 39.81 -16.76 -8.65
N GLY A 155 40.37 -15.67 -8.11
CA GLY A 155 41.78 -15.31 -8.29
C GLY A 155 42.78 -16.15 -7.47
N VAL A 156 42.30 -16.86 -6.43
CA VAL A 156 43.13 -17.73 -5.57
C VAL A 156 43.19 -19.18 -6.08
N LEU A 157 42.42 -19.56 -7.11
CA LEU A 157 42.63 -20.84 -7.78
C LEU A 157 43.94 -20.75 -8.60
N PRO A 158 45.04 -21.43 -8.19
CA PRO A 158 46.29 -21.35 -8.91
C PRO A 158 46.11 -22.08 -10.23
N GLY A 159 46.57 -21.46 -11.31
CA GLY A 159 46.81 -22.19 -12.56
C GLY A 159 47.62 -23.46 -12.28
N ARG A 160 46.98 -24.59 -12.50
CA ARG A 160 47.58 -25.85 -12.94
C ARG A 160 46.81 -26.32 -14.16
#